data_AF-A0A0Q9KQL3-F1
#
_entry.id   AF-A0A0Q9KQL3-F1
#
_cell.length_a   1.000
_cell.length_b   1.000
_cell.length_c   1.000
_cell.angle_alpha   90.00
_cell.angle_beta   90.00
_cell.angle_gamma   90.00
#
_symmetry.space_group_name_H-M   'P 1'
#
loop_
_entity.id
_entity.type
_entity.pdbx_description
1 polymer ?
#
loop_
_entity_poly.entity_id
_entity_poly.type
_entity_poly.pdbx_seq_one_letter_code
_entity_poly.pdbx_strand_id
1 'polypeptide(L)' 'MGNPSWFVPLMLTLMLIGLVWVVTFYITQEKYPVESWGRWNLGGGFAFILAGFAMTTRWK' A
#
# COMPACT_ATOMS: atom_id res chain seq x y z
N MET A 1 26.20 -1.71 -11.59
CA MET A 1 24.95 -1.61 -12.37
C MET A 1 23.92 -0.97 -11.46
N GLY A 2 23.63 0.32 -11.65
CA GLY A 2 22.79 1.08 -10.73
C GLY A 2 21.35 0.56 -10.74
N ASN A 3 20.76 0.40 -9.56
CA ASN A 3 19.35 0.09 -9.41
C ASN A 3 18.51 1.07 -10.26
N PRO A 4 17.58 0.58 -11.11
CA PRO A 4 16.78 1.45 -11.97
C PRO A 4 16.07 2.52 -11.14
N SER A 5 16.17 3.78 -11.59
CA SER A 5 15.63 4.96 -10.89
C SER A 5 14.14 4.89 -10.59
N TRP A 6 13.41 3.99 -11.27
CA TRP A 6 11.98 3.70 -11.12
C TRP A 6 11.62 2.91 -9.85
N PHE A 7 12.60 2.25 -9.24
CA PHE A 7 12.38 1.44 -8.04
C PHE A 7 11.97 2.28 -6.82
N VAL A 8 12.62 3.44 -6.65
CA VAL A 8 12.36 4.37 -5.55
C VAL A 8 10.96 5.02 -5.67
N PRO A 9 10.56 5.57 -6.84
CA PRO A 9 9.19 6.03 -7.06
C PRO A 9 8.15 4.95 -6.82
N LEU A 10 8.35 3.73 -7.35
CA LEU A 10 7.37 2.64 -7.21
C LEU A 10 7.19 2.20 -5.74
N MET A 11 8.30 2.09 -5.00
CA MET A 11 8.29 1.82 -3.57
C MET A 11 7.51 2.88 -2.79
N LEU A 12 7.80 4.16 -3.02
CA LEU A 12 7.09 5.27 -2.37
C LEU A 12 5.61 5.28 -2.75
N THR A 13 5.28 5.02 -4.01
CA THR A 13 3.90 4.98 -4.49
C THR A 13 3.12 3.86 -3.81
N LEU A 14 3.69 2.66 -3.67
CA LEU A 14 3.05 1.54 -2.96
C LEU A 14 2.84 1.85 -1.47
N MET A 15 3.81 2.47 -0.82
CA MET A 15 3.68 2.87 0.59
C MET A 15 2.60 3.94 0.78
N LEU A 16 2.54 4.94 -0.10
CA LEU A 16 1.51 5.99 -0.08
C LEU A 16 0.12 5.42 -0.37
N ILE A 17 0.00 4.51 -1.34
CA ILE A 17 -1.27 3.82 -1.64
C ILE A 17 -1.75 3.02 -0.42
N GLY A 18 -0.86 2.25 0.21
CA GLY A 18 -1.20 1.49 1.42
C GLY A 18 -1.65 2.39 2.57
N LEU A 19 -0.94 3.50 2.80
CA LEU A 19 -1.32 4.50 3.80
C LEU A 19 -2.68 5.12 3.50
N VAL A 20 -2.89 5.62 2.28
CA VAL A 20 -4.15 6.25 1.86
C VAL A 20 -5.31 5.26 1.97
N TRP A 21 -5.10 3.99 1.62
CA TRP A 21 -6.12 2.95 1.73
C TRP A 21 -6.58 2.73 3.17
N VAL A 22 -5.64 2.52 4.10
CA VAL A 22 -5.95 2.30 5.52
C VAL A 22 -6.57 3.55 6.14
N VAL A 23 -6.02 4.73 5.87
CA VAL A 23 -6.56 6.02 6.35
C VAL A 23 -7.98 6.24 5.85
N THR A 24 -8.25 6.00 4.56
CA THR A 24 -9.59 6.12 3.98
C THR A 24 -10.56 5.16 4.65
N PHE A 25 -10.17 3.90 4.85
CA PHE A 25 -11.01 2.90 5.51
C PHE A 25 -11.36 3.28 6.96
N TYR A 26 -10.41 3.82 7.70
CA TYR A 26 -10.64 4.30 9.07
C TYR A 26 -11.51 5.55 9.13
N ILE A 27 -11.23 6.55 8.30
CA ILE A 27 -11.99 7.82 8.28
C ILE A 27 -13.44 7.58 7.86
N THR A 28 -13.66 6.66 6.94
CA THR A 28 -15.00 6.40 6.36
C THR A 28 -15.81 5.38 7.15
N GLN A 29 -15.36 5.00 8.35
CA GLN A 29 -16.05 4.03 9.22
C GLN A 29 -16.37 2.73 8.48
N GLU A 30 -15.38 2.16 7.79
CA GLU A 30 -15.49 0.91 7.04
C GLU A 30 -16.36 0.96 5.76
N LYS A 31 -16.83 2.15 5.34
CA LYS A 31 -17.67 2.30 4.13
C LYS A 31 -16.90 2.42 2.81
N TYR A 32 -15.69 2.95 2.83
CA TYR A 32 -14.87 3.13 1.63
C TYR A 32 -13.47 2.55 1.84
N PRO A 33 -12.73 2.13 0.79
CA PRO A 33 -13.01 2.32 -0.64
C PRO A 33 -14.02 1.33 -1.25
N VAL A 34 -14.23 0.15 -0.64
CA VAL A 34 -15.17 -0.87 -1.13
C VAL A 34 -16.02 -1.38 0.05
N GLU A 35 -17.24 -0.86 0.20
CA GLU A 35 -18.17 -1.25 1.28
C GLU A 35 -18.44 -2.78 1.28
N SER A 36 -18.52 -3.38 0.10
CA SER A 36 -18.74 -4.84 -0.09
C SER A 36 -17.64 -5.72 0.51
N TRP A 37 -16.41 -5.21 0.68
CA TRP A 37 -15.30 -6.01 1.22
C TRP A 37 -15.26 -5.98 2.75
N GLY A 38 -15.99 -5.07 3.41
CA GLY A 38 -15.99 -4.92 4.86
C GLY A 38 -14.56 -4.92 5.42
N ARG A 39 -14.27 -5.85 6.35
CA ARG A 39 -12.94 -6.00 6.98
C ARG A 39 -11.81 -6.41 6.02
N TRP A 40 -12.10 -6.94 4.83
CA TRP A 40 -11.06 -7.30 3.85
C TRP A 40 -10.32 -6.08 3.28
N ASN A 41 -10.89 -4.88 3.38
CA ASN A 41 -10.19 -3.64 3.01
C ASN A 41 -8.91 -3.40 3.83
N LEU A 42 -8.91 -3.77 5.13
CA LEU A 42 -7.69 -3.74 5.95
C LEU A 42 -6.63 -4.71 5.42
N GLY A 43 -7.05 -5.90 4.98
CA GLY A 43 -6.16 -6.88 4.34
C GLY A 43 -5.55 -6.36 3.05
N GLY A 44 -6.33 -5.67 2.22
CA GLY A 44 -5.85 -5.00 1.01
C GLY A 44 -4.83 -3.90 1.30
N GLY A 45 -5.13 -3.01 2.24
CA GLY A 45 -4.19 -1.97 2.69
C GLY A 45 -2.89 -2.55 3.24
N PHE A 46 -2.96 -3.62 4.04
CA PHE A 46 -1.79 -4.34 4.53
C PHE A 46 -0.97 -4.97 3.39
N ALA A 47 -1.62 -5.55 2.39
CA ALA A 47 -0.93 -6.12 1.23
C ALA A 47 -0.14 -5.06 0.46
N PHE A 48 -0.68 -3.85 0.28
CA PHE A 48 0.04 -2.73 -0.34
C PHE A 48 1.25 -2.28 0.48
N ILE A 49 1.11 -2.17 1.81
CA ILE A 49 2.22 -1.82 2.70
C ILE A 49 3.31 -2.91 2.66
N LEU A 50 2.93 -4.18 2.73
CA LEU A 50 3.85 -5.32 2.64
C LEU A 50 4.56 -5.38 1.29
N ALA A 51 3.88 -5.05 0.19
CA ALA A 51 4.49 -4.97 -1.14
C ALA A 51 5.52 -3.83 -1.21
N GLY A 52 5.20 -2.65 -0.70
CA GLY A 52 6.15 -1.53 -0.59
C GLY A 52 7.36 -1.88 0.28
N PHE A 53 7.13 -2.59 1.40
CA PHE A 53 8.20 -3.05 2.28
C PHE A 53 9.05 -4.17 1.64
N ALA A 54 8.45 -5.10 0.90
CA ALA A 54 9.20 -6.13 0.17
C ALA A 54 10.09 -5.53 -0.94
N MET A 55 9.70 -4.39 -1.52
CA MET A 55 10.62 -3.64 -2.38
C MET A 55 11.81 -3.08 -1.60
N THR A 56 11.62 -2.62 -0.35
CA THR A 56 12.74 -2.18 0.50
C THR A 56 13.71 -3.30 0.91
N THR A 57 13.39 -4.58 0.69
CA THR A 57 14.33 -5.68 0.98
C THR A 57 15.11 -6.13 -0.26
N ARG A 58 14.69 -5.74 -1.47
CA ARG A 58 15.35 -6.06 -2.74
C ARG A 58 16.24 -4.94 -3.28
N TRP A 59 16.93 -4.19 -2.41
CA TRP A 59 18.01 -3.31 -2.87
C TRP A 59 19.17 -4.18 -3.36
N LYS A 60 19.36 -4.23 -4.68
CA LYS A 60 20.55 -4.82 -5.31
C LYS A 60 21.30 -3.73 -6.08
#